data_AF-A0A7W6DHK7-F1
#
_entry.id   AF-A0A7W6DHK7-F1
#
_cell.length_a   1.000
_cell.length_b   1.000
_cell.length_c   1.000
_cell.angle_alpha   90.00
_cell.angle_beta   90.00
_cell.angle_gamma   90.00
#
_symmetry.space_group_name_H-M   'P 1'
#
loop_
_entity.id
_entity.type
_entity.pdbx_description
1 polymer ?
#
loop_
_entity_poly.entity_id
_entity_poly.type
_entity_poly.pdbx_seq_one_letter_code
_entity_poly.pdbx_strand_id
1 'polypeptide(L)'
;MAIARIAGRSAVHWDEVFDVVCVGSGLGGMSAALTAAHRGASVLVAEKFHLLGGVSALSSGQLWLGPHHLQDGEGMADSDADADAYLTHLSQGFATPDRRKVFIERGREALRYMTDTIGIPMTVVRGLPDYYFPAVTGSKREGRYVEVAPFRAERLGDLAAKVLTSPYGDGYSYTTSNEWVEMQDGGEHVGACLERHLAADERCAGAGLAAAQVLAARDMGVEMRTSNAVIDLVVEADEVTGVVLRDEGGATRRVRARLGVVLATGGYDWKPSFVSAFDALPVAGSMAPPSVAGDHIVMAAKAGAIAVPARAPAQTPIFVGYKVPTETIYGQPSYRMWLPGAPHSIAVNRYGRRFANDGFYPDVATKVGRFDGQEQGQPNWPAWIVFDQNMLDKYGLMPSWPGQPLPEGMATSADTITELAERVGMNARGLEDTVRRFNSFCVTGMDEDFSRGSVPWGRIMTGDPRLLNPNMAPIEKPPFHAVKIERVTMGVPTAGLPIDTDGRVLNADDQPIGGLYAAGNSAAWLDIGGGYNSGIANTRGMLYGYLAALHMTGQHAAPPPQPAEA
;
A
#
# COMPACT_ATOMS: atom_id res chain seq x y z
N MET A 1 -17.60 -46.07 -12.84
CA MET A 1 -18.88 -45.34 -12.87
C MET A 1 -18.67 -44.07 -13.68
N ALA A 2 -19.13 -44.03 -14.92
CA ALA A 2 -19.04 -42.86 -15.79
C ALA A 2 -20.21 -41.92 -15.47
N ILE A 3 -19.91 -40.71 -14.99
CA ILE A 3 -20.93 -39.67 -14.82
C ILE A 3 -21.21 -39.08 -16.20
N ALA A 4 -22.42 -39.31 -16.70
CA ALA A 4 -22.92 -38.72 -17.93
C ALA A 4 -22.95 -37.19 -17.79
N ARG A 5 -22.18 -36.48 -18.64
CA ARG A 5 -22.32 -35.04 -18.86
C ARG A 5 -23.71 -34.78 -19.44
N ILE A 6 -24.59 -34.17 -18.66
CA ILE A 6 -25.88 -33.68 -19.15
C ILE A 6 -25.59 -32.52 -20.11
N ALA A 7 -25.77 -32.78 -21.39
CA ALA A 7 -25.81 -31.78 -22.45
C ALA A 7 -27.13 -31.00 -22.32
N GLY A 8 -27.03 -29.73 -21.95
CA GLY A 8 -28.18 -28.84 -21.81
C GLY A 8 -27.85 -27.55 -21.08
N ARG A 9 -26.74 -26.87 -21.42
CA ARG A 9 -26.53 -25.47 -20.98
C ARG A 9 -27.24 -24.57 -21.99
N SER A 10 -28.36 -23.97 -21.58
CA SER A 10 -28.95 -22.83 -22.28
C SER A 10 -27.89 -21.73 -22.42
N ALA A 11 -27.80 -21.09 -23.59
CA ALA A 11 -26.88 -19.97 -23.82
C ALA A 11 -27.10 -18.88 -22.76
N VAL A 12 -26.00 -18.36 -22.19
CA VAL A 12 -26.08 -17.27 -21.21
C VAL A 12 -26.66 -16.02 -21.88
N HIS A 13 -27.70 -15.44 -21.29
CA HIS A 13 -28.20 -14.13 -21.69
C HIS A 13 -27.30 -13.03 -21.14
N TRP A 14 -26.85 -12.12 -22.02
CA TRP A 14 -25.99 -11.00 -21.68
C TRP A 14 -26.78 -9.70 -21.79
N ASP A 15 -26.70 -8.87 -20.75
CA ASP A 15 -27.37 -7.56 -20.75
C ASP A 15 -26.48 -6.52 -21.44
N GLU A 16 -25.16 -6.66 -21.32
CA GLU A 16 -24.15 -5.74 -21.85
C GLU A 16 -22.89 -6.49 -22.29
N VAL A 17 -22.09 -5.89 -23.18
CA VAL A 17 -20.87 -6.51 -23.72
C VAL A 17 -19.75 -5.49 -23.81
N PHE A 18 -18.60 -5.82 -23.23
CA PHE A 18 -17.33 -5.11 -23.36
C PHE A 18 -16.24 -6.08 -23.78
N ASP A 19 -15.11 -5.56 -24.28
CA ASP A 19 -13.95 -6.40 -24.58
C ASP A 19 -13.21 -6.76 -23.29
N VAL A 20 -13.01 -5.78 -22.41
CA VAL A 20 -12.34 -5.98 -21.12
C VAL A 20 -13.20 -5.44 -19.99
N VAL A 21 -13.31 -6.22 -18.91
CA VAL A 21 -13.93 -5.77 -17.65
C VAL A 21 -12.87 -5.73 -16.54
N CYS A 22 -12.61 -4.54 -16.03
CA CYS A 22 -11.73 -4.32 -14.88
C CYS A 22 -12.56 -4.19 -13.61
N VAL A 23 -12.29 -5.03 -12.61
CA VAL A 23 -13.00 -5.04 -11.33
C VAL A 23 -12.17 -4.31 -10.29
N GLY A 24 -12.58 -3.08 -9.95
CA GLY A 24 -11.86 -2.15 -9.08
C GLY A 24 -11.13 -1.05 -9.84
N SER A 25 -11.14 0.16 -9.26
CA SER A 25 -10.56 1.38 -9.84
C SER A 25 -9.23 1.81 -9.23
N GLY A 26 -8.57 0.91 -8.49
CA GLY A 26 -7.19 1.14 -8.03
C GLY A 26 -6.18 1.06 -9.18
N LEU A 27 -4.91 1.30 -8.86
CA LEU A 27 -3.82 1.38 -9.85
C LEU A 27 -3.78 0.18 -10.81
N GLY A 28 -4.04 -1.04 -10.33
CA GLY A 28 -4.08 -2.23 -11.20
C GLY A 28 -5.24 -2.26 -12.20
N GLY A 29 -6.45 -1.91 -11.77
CA GLY A 29 -7.62 -1.87 -12.65
C GLY A 29 -7.52 -0.73 -13.66
N MET A 30 -7.05 0.44 -13.22
CA MET A 30 -6.85 1.59 -14.09
C MET A 30 -5.70 1.37 -15.09
N SER A 31 -4.58 0.75 -14.69
CA SER A 31 -3.51 0.42 -15.62
C SER A 31 -3.94 -0.62 -16.67
N ALA A 32 -4.76 -1.61 -16.29
CA ALA A 32 -5.36 -2.52 -17.26
C ALA A 32 -6.30 -1.78 -18.22
N ALA A 33 -7.18 -0.93 -17.69
CA ALA A 33 -8.16 -0.20 -18.47
C ALA A 33 -7.52 0.75 -19.49
N LEU A 34 -6.56 1.57 -19.05
CA LEU A 34 -5.82 2.51 -19.91
C LEU A 34 -5.06 1.77 -21.01
N THR A 35 -4.38 0.67 -20.66
CA THR A 35 -3.63 -0.13 -21.63
C THR A 35 -4.54 -0.78 -22.66
N ALA A 36 -5.66 -1.35 -22.24
CA ALA A 36 -6.63 -1.98 -23.13
C ALA A 36 -7.33 -0.96 -24.04
N ALA A 37 -7.77 0.17 -23.48
CA ALA A 37 -8.44 1.24 -24.24
C ALA A 37 -7.50 1.88 -25.27
N HIS A 38 -6.25 2.17 -24.90
CA HIS A 38 -5.24 2.65 -25.85
C HIS A 38 -5.01 1.65 -27.02
N ARG A 39 -5.22 0.36 -26.78
CA ARG A 39 -5.13 -0.71 -27.79
C ARG A 39 -6.45 -0.98 -28.53
N GLY A 40 -7.44 -0.10 -28.37
CA GLY A 40 -8.70 -0.11 -29.11
C GLY A 40 -9.79 -1.01 -28.52
N ALA A 41 -9.61 -1.56 -27.32
CA ALA A 41 -10.63 -2.36 -26.65
C ALA A 41 -11.71 -1.47 -26.02
N SER A 42 -12.98 -1.91 -26.06
CA SER A 42 -14.03 -1.35 -25.21
C SER A 42 -13.86 -1.83 -23.77
N VAL A 43 -13.83 -0.90 -22.81
CA VAL A 43 -13.49 -1.21 -21.42
C VAL A 43 -14.55 -0.72 -20.45
N LEU A 44 -14.92 -1.59 -19.52
CA LEU A 44 -15.68 -1.25 -18.32
C LEU A 44 -14.78 -1.35 -17.08
N VAL A 45 -14.74 -0.29 -16.26
CA VAL A 45 -14.23 -0.32 -14.89
C VAL A 45 -15.41 -0.31 -13.93
N ALA A 46 -15.58 -1.39 -13.17
CA ALA A 46 -16.61 -1.52 -12.14
C ALA A 46 -16.01 -1.31 -10.75
N GLU A 47 -16.36 -0.21 -10.10
CA GLU A 47 -15.95 0.15 -8.75
C GLU A 47 -17.14 -0.01 -7.81
N LYS A 48 -16.96 -0.82 -6.76
CA LYS A 48 -18.03 -1.07 -5.79
C LYS A 48 -18.18 0.05 -4.77
N PHE A 49 -17.12 0.83 -4.53
CA PHE A 49 -17.20 2.02 -3.72
C PHE A 49 -17.81 3.18 -4.51
N HIS A 50 -18.28 4.22 -3.80
CA HIS A 50 -18.92 5.37 -4.44
C HIS A 50 -17.90 6.37 -5.04
N LEU A 51 -16.60 6.16 -4.79
CA LEU A 51 -15.47 6.94 -5.30
C LEU A 51 -14.44 6.03 -5.97
N LEU A 52 -13.76 6.57 -6.98
CA LEU A 52 -12.69 5.95 -7.75
C LEU A 52 -11.34 6.08 -7.04
N GLY A 53 -10.40 5.18 -7.37
CA GLY A 53 -8.99 5.23 -6.96
C GLY A 53 -8.59 4.18 -5.91
N GLY A 54 -9.55 3.64 -5.17
CA GLY A 54 -9.34 2.59 -4.17
C GLY A 54 -8.24 2.91 -3.14
N VAL A 55 -7.54 1.88 -2.65
CA VAL A 55 -6.43 2.04 -1.70
C VAL A 55 -5.25 2.81 -2.32
N SER A 56 -5.07 2.75 -3.64
CA SER A 56 -4.00 3.48 -4.33
C SER A 56 -4.11 4.98 -4.09
N ALA A 57 -5.33 5.54 -4.07
CA ALA A 57 -5.59 6.95 -3.77
C ALA A 57 -5.24 7.36 -2.33
N LEU A 58 -5.15 6.39 -1.41
CA LEU A 58 -4.80 6.62 0.01
C LEU A 58 -3.29 6.51 0.28
N SER A 59 -2.51 6.07 -0.71
CA SER A 59 -1.07 5.82 -0.57
C SER A 59 -0.23 7.09 -0.76
N SER A 60 1.07 7.01 -0.46
CA SER A 60 2.03 8.06 -0.83
C SER A 60 2.22 8.22 -2.36
N GLY A 61 1.56 7.40 -3.20
CA GLY A 61 1.65 7.48 -4.66
C GLY A 61 2.99 7.00 -5.24
N GLN A 62 3.91 6.55 -4.39
CA GLN A 62 5.22 6.07 -4.80
C GLN A 62 5.11 4.77 -5.59
N LEU A 63 5.95 4.62 -6.60
CA LEU A 63 6.27 3.35 -7.25
C LEU A 63 7.76 3.08 -7.06
N TRP A 64 8.12 1.81 -6.91
CA TRP A 64 9.50 1.34 -6.82
C TRP A 64 9.71 0.22 -7.85
N LEU A 65 10.66 0.38 -8.77
CA LEU A 65 10.69 -0.40 -10.03
C LEU A 65 12.06 -1.00 -10.41
N GLY A 66 13.11 -0.78 -9.61
CA GLY A 66 14.48 -0.99 -10.09
C GLY A 66 14.97 0.19 -10.95
N PRO A 67 15.97 0.02 -11.83
CA PRO A 67 16.44 1.10 -12.70
C PRO A 67 15.33 1.49 -13.67
N HIS A 68 15.20 2.77 -14.01
CA HIS A 68 14.17 3.22 -14.93
C HIS A 68 14.56 4.50 -15.69
N HIS A 69 13.90 4.74 -16.82
CA HIS A 69 14.29 5.80 -17.76
C HIS A 69 14.18 7.21 -17.20
N LEU A 70 13.30 7.44 -16.21
CA LEU A 70 13.22 8.75 -15.55
C LEU A 70 14.49 9.11 -14.74
N GLN A 71 15.37 8.15 -14.43
CA GLN A 71 16.67 8.41 -13.80
C GLN A 71 17.74 8.88 -14.81
N ASP A 72 17.49 8.74 -16.11
CA ASP A 72 18.47 9.06 -17.14
C ASP A 72 18.79 10.56 -17.10
N GLY A 73 20.05 10.91 -16.82
CA GLY A 73 20.49 12.29 -16.67
C GLY A 73 20.47 12.85 -15.24
N GLU A 74 19.88 12.14 -14.26
CA GLU A 74 19.80 12.56 -12.85
C GLU A 74 21.02 12.17 -12.00
N GLY A 75 21.99 11.49 -12.62
CA GLY A 75 23.19 10.98 -11.95
C GLY A 75 22.92 9.85 -10.96
N MET A 76 21.79 9.17 -11.08
CA MET A 76 21.39 8.05 -10.21
C MET A 76 21.85 6.73 -10.83
N ALA A 77 22.91 6.13 -10.26
CA ALA A 77 23.49 4.89 -10.77
C ALA A 77 22.78 3.64 -10.21
N ASP A 78 22.18 2.86 -11.10
CA ASP A 78 21.48 1.62 -10.75
C ASP A 78 21.60 0.56 -11.85
N SER A 79 21.33 -0.70 -11.50
CA SER A 79 21.40 -1.83 -12.44
C SER A 79 20.36 -2.90 -12.10
N ASP A 80 20.00 -3.72 -13.10
CA ASP A 80 19.09 -4.86 -12.88
C ASP A 80 19.68 -5.85 -11.86
N ALA A 81 21.01 -5.99 -11.84
CA ALA A 81 21.71 -6.82 -10.87
C ALA A 81 21.57 -6.30 -9.43
N ASP A 82 21.67 -4.98 -9.23
CA ASP A 82 21.46 -4.38 -7.90
C ASP A 82 20.00 -4.50 -7.44
N ALA A 83 19.05 -4.24 -8.34
CA ALA A 83 17.64 -4.40 -8.03
C ALA A 83 17.26 -5.86 -7.72
N ASP A 84 17.77 -6.83 -8.48
CA ASP A 84 17.54 -8.26 -8.21
C ASP A 84 18.22 -8.71 -6.91
N ALA A 85 19.43 -8.23 -6.60
CA ALA A 85 20.08 -8.53 -5.32
C ALA A 85 19.24 -8.03 -4.13
N TYR A 86 18.70 -6.81 -4.23
CA TYR A 86 17.82 -6.25 -3.20
C TYR A 86 16.50 -7.01 -3.09
N LEU A 87 15.82 -7.29 -4.21
CA LEU A 87 14.58 -8.08 -4.21
C LEU A 87 14.81 -9.52 -3.75
N THR A 88 15.97 -10.11 -4.02
CA THR A 88 16.34 -11.44 -3.51
C THR A 88 16.39 -11.44 -1.99
N HIS A 89 16.97 -10.40 -1.37
CA HIS A 89 16.94 -10.22 0.09
C HIS A 89 15.50 -10.10 0.61
N LEU A 90 14.67 -9.28 -0.03
CA LEU A 90 13.27 -9.13 0.36
C LEU A 90 12.46 -10.42 0.16
N SER A 91 12.82 -11.27 -0.80
CA SER A 91 12.01 -12.43 -1.16
C SER A 91 11.80 -13.44 -0.05
N GLN A 92 12.77 -13.60 0.85
CA GLN A 92 12.80 -14.66 1.85
C GLN A 92 12.58 -16.06 1.24
N GLY A 93 12.90 -16.24 -0.05
CA GLY A 93 12.69 -17.50 -0.78
C GLY A 93 11.29 -17.72 -1.35
N PHE A 94 10.35 -16.78 -1.17
CA PHE A 94 8.98 -16.90 -1.68
C PHE A 94 8.81 -16.42 -3.13
N ALA A 95 9.76 -15.63 -3.64
CA ALA A 95 9.75 -15.17 -5.03
C ALA A 95 10.75 -15.93 -5.91
N THR A 96 10.33 -16.26 -7.13
CA THR A 96 11.20 -16.93 -8.11
C THR A 96 12.04 -15.91 -8.90
N PRO A 97 13.25 -16.27 -9.36
CA PRO A 97 14.09 -15.37 -10.17
C PRO A 97 13.38 -14.85 -11.42
N ASP A 98 12.63 -15.69 -12.14
CA ASP A 98 11.92 -15.29 -13.36
C ASP A 98 10.86 -14.21 -13.08
N ARG A 99 10.15 -14.31 -11.94
CA ARG A 99 9.14 -13.30 -11.57
C ARG A 99 9.78 -11.99 -11.12
N ARG A 100 10.90 -12.03 -10.40
CA ARG A 100 11.67 -10.81 -10.06
C ARG A 100 12.21 -10.13 -11.31
N LYS A 101 12.72 -10.91 -12.27
CA LYS A 101 13.16 -10.39 -13.56
C LYS A 101 12.02 -9.69 -14.30
N VAL A 102 10.84 -10.31 -14.36
CA VAL A 102 9.64 -9.68 -14.93
C VAL A 102 9.28 -8.39 -14.18
N PHE A 103 9.33 -8.39 -12.85
CA PHE A 103 9.05 -7.19 -12.06
C PHE A 103 9.97 -6.02 -12.42
N ILE A 104 11.27 -6.27 -12.58
CA ILE A 104 12.26 -5.24 -12.93
C ILE A 104 12.10 -4.80 -14.40
N GLU A 105 12.23 -5.74 -15.34
CA GLU A 105 12.32 -5.43 -16.76
C GLU A 105 10.97 -4.92 -17.31
N ARG A 106 9.89 -5.65 -17.02
CA ARG A 106 8.55 -5.31 -17.49
C ARG A 106 7.93 -4.20 -16.63
N GLY A 107 8.39 -4.01 -15.38
CA GLY A 107 8.02 -2.85 -14.57
C GLY A 107 8.51 -1.55 -15.20
N ARG A 108 9.79 -1.50 -15.63
CA ARG A 108 10.35 -0.38 -16.38
C ARG A 108 9.58 -0.10 -17.68
N GLU A 109 9.24 -1.15 -18.42
CA GLU A 109 8.42 -1.05 -19.63
C GLU A 109 7.03 -0.46 -19.33
N ALA A 110 6.36 -0.96 -18.30
CA ALA A 110 5.06 -0.46 -17.87
C ALA A 110 5.12 1.00 -17.43
N LEU A 111 6.15 1.40 -16.69
CA LEU A 111 6.35 2.81 -16.32
C LEU A 111 6.47 3.68 -17.57
N ARG A 112 7.35 3.31 -18.50
CA ARG A 112 7.55 4.04 -19.76
C ARG A 112 6.28 4.13 -20.58
N TYR A 113 5.49 3.06 -20.63
CA TYR A 113 4.20 3.08 -21.31
C TYR A 113 3.22 4.06 -20.64
N MET A 114 3.13 4.05 -19.31
CA MET A 114 2.26 4.98 -18.58
C MET A 114 2.70 6.44 -18.74
N THR A 115 4.00 6.72 -18.76
CA THR A 115 4.51 8.09 -18.89
C THR A 115 4.51 8.59 -20.33
N ASP A 116 5.11 7.84 -21.25
CA ASP A 116 5.46 8.32 -22.59
C ASP A 116 4.33 8.04 -23.60
N THR A 117 3.49 7.02 -23.34
CA THR A 117 2.37 6.65 -24.23
C THR A 117 1.02 7.11 -23.70
N ILE A 118 0.71 6.82 -22.42
CA ILE A 118 -0.58 7.21 -21.81
C ILE A 118 -0.55 8.68 -21.35
N GLY A 119 0.62 9.22 -20.99
CA GLY A 119 0.77 10.62 -20.58
C GLY A 119 0.54 10.87 -19.09
N ILE A 120 0.76 9.88 -18.21
CA ILE A 120 0.70 10.08 -16.76
C ILE A 120 1.99 10.79 -16.31
N PRO A 121 1.91 12.01 -15.73
CA PRO A 121 3.10 12.79 -15.40
C PRO A 121 3.74 12.27 -14.12
N MET A 122 4.86 11.56 -14.26
CA MET A 122 5.63 11.01 -13.13
C MET A 122 6.99 11.69 -13.04
N THR A 123 7.49 11.87 -11.81
CA THR A 123 8.81 12.44 -11.51
C THR A 123 9.59 11.48 -10.62
N VAL A 124 10.91 11.62 -10.60
CA VAL A 124 11.77 10.86 -9.68
C VAL A 124 11.69 11.45 -8.28
N VAL A 125 11.69 10.59 -7.26
CA VAL A 125 11.91 11.00 -5.86
C VAL A 125 13.38 10.79 -5.54
N ARG A 126 14.16 11.86 -5.68
CA ARG A 126 15.61 11.80 -5.50
C ARG A 126 15.96 11.89 -4.02
N GLY A 127 16.88 11.06 -3.56
CA GLY A 127 17.39 11.12 -2.19
C GLY A 127 16.51 10.40 -1.16
N LEU A 128 15.52 9.60 -1.60
CA LEU A 128 14.76 8.70 -0.74
C LEU A 128 15.39 7.30 -0.76
N PRO A 129 16.12 6.85 0.28
CA PRO A 129 16.83 5.58 0.25
C PRO A 129 15.89 4.38 0.23
N ASP A 130 16.37 3.25 -0.29
CA ASP A 130 15.74 1.96 -0.01
C ASP A 130 15.70 1.71 1.50
N TYR A 131 14.66 1.01 1.95
CA TYR A 131 14.41 0.79 3.38
C TYR A 131 15.61 0.22 4.15
N TYR A 132 16.33 -0.71 3.54
CA TYR A 132 17.44 -1.41 4.19
C TYR A 132 18.82 -0.91 3.74
N PHE A 133 18.90 0.26 3.10
CA PHE A 133 20.18 0.90 2.80
C PHE A 133 20.90 1.35 4.09
N PRO A 134 22.23 1.16 4.22
CA PRO A 134 23.17 0.52 3.30
C PRO A 134 23.42 -0.98 3.58
N ALA A 135 22.67 -1.56 4.52
CA ALA A 135 22.96 -2.89 5.05
C ALA A 135 22.73 -4.03 4.05
N VAL A 136 21.88 -3.82 3.03
CA VAL A 136 21.51 -4.84 2.05
C VAL A 136 22.22 -4.61 0.72
N THR A 137 22.85 -5.65 0.18
CA THR A 137 23.46 -5.61 -1.15
C THR A 137 22.46 -5.18 -2.21
N GLY A 138 22.90 -4.30 -3.11
CA GLY A 138 22.05 -3.74 -4.15
C GLY A 138 21.13 -2.61 -3.66
N SER A 139 20.99 -2.34 -2.37
CA SER A 139 20.22 -1.17 -1.90
C SER A 139 20.87 0.17 -2.33
N LYS A 140 20.05 1.20 -2.55
CA LYS A 140 20.47 2.51 -3.06
C LYS A 140 20.18 3.64 -2.08
N ARG A 141 21.14 4.57 -2.01
CA ARG A 141 21.03 5.79 -1.19
C ARG A 141 20.06 6.79 -1.83
N GLU A 142 20.22 7.02 -3.12
CA GLU A 142 19.43 8.00 -3.88
C GLU A 142 17.99 7.51 -4.13
N GLY A 143 17.73 6.21 -3.92
CA GLY A 143 16.45 5.58 -4.16
C GLY A 143 16.22 5.13 -5.58
N ARG A 144 15.01 4.62 -5.81
CA ARG A 144 14.49 4.22 -7.14
C ARG A 144 13.00 4.49 -7.26
N TYR A 145 12.58 5.53 -6.57
CA TYR A 145 11.18 5.86 -6.42
C TYR A 145 10.78 6.86 -7.48
N VAL A 146 9.55 6.68 -7.98
CA VAL A 146 8.87 7.68 -8.78
C VAL A 146 7.53 7.98 -8.13
N GLU A 147 7.04 9.19 -8.34
CA GLU A 147 5.72 9.62 -7.90
C GLU A 147 5.05 10.47 -8.98
N VAL A 148 3.75 10.68 -8.86
CA VAL A 148 3.04 11.58 -9.77
C VAL A 148 3.42 13.04 -9.48
N ALA A 149 3.53 13.87 -10.51
CA ALA A 149 3.60 15.31 -10.33
C ALA A 149 2.28 15.84 -9.70
N PRO A 150 2.31 16.95 -8.94
CA PRO A 150 1.10 17.59 -8.44
C PRO A 150 0.05 17.80 -9.54
N PHE A 151 -1.16 17.29 -9.30
CA PHE A 151 -2.23 17.23 -10.28
C PHE A 151 -3.32 18.24 -9.95
N ARG A 152 -3.59 19.18 -10.87
CA ARG A 152 -4.70 20.15 -10.75
C ARG A 152 -6.06 19.48 -10.83
N ALA A 153 -6.79 19.42 -9.73
CA ALA A 153 -8.07 18.68 -9.64
C ALA A 153 -9.14 19.25 -10.59
N GLU A 154 -9.09 20.55 -10.87
CA GLU A 154 -9.94 21.26 -11.85
C GLU A 154 -9.99 20.57 -13.23
N ARG A 155 -8.90 19.91 -13.65
CA ARG A 155 -8.84 19.17 -14.94
C ARG A 155 -9.85 18.03 -15.04
N LEU A 156 -10.29 17.49 -13.89
CA LEU A 156 -11.29 16.43 -13.83
C LEU A 156 -12.71 16.94 -14.09
N GLY A 157 -12.97 18.24 -13.94
CA GLY A 157 -14.33 18.78 -13.93
C GLY A 157 -15.19 18.06 -12.88
N ASP A 158 -16.39 17.64 -13.28
CA ASP A 158 -17.34 16.95 -12.39
C ASP A 158 -16.80 15.64 -11.79
N LEU A 159 -15.80 15.01 -12.43
CA LEU A 159 -15.16 13.80 -11.89
C LEU A 159 -14.31 14.07 -10.65
N ALA A 160 -13.94 15.33 -10.36
CA ALA A 160 -13.13 15.65 -9.19
C ALA A 160 -13.77 15.14 -7.89
N ALA A 161 -15.09 15.27 -7.76
CA ALA A 161 -15.87 14.78 -6.62
C ALA A 161 -16.03 13.26 -6.58
N LYS A 162 -15.64 12.56 -7.65
CA LYS A 162 -15.71 11.10 -7.79
C LYS A 162 -14.36 10.40 -7.63
N VAL A 163 -13.27 11.14 -7.40
CA VAL A 163 -11.94 10.58 -7.16
C VAL A 163 -11.57 10.76 -5.70
N LEU A 164 -11.25 9.65 -5.04
CA LEU A 164 -10.95 9.59 -3.60
C LEU A 164 -9.73 10.44 -3.24
N THR A 165 -9.84 11.16 -2.13
CA THR A 165 -8.73 11.71 -1.34
C THR A 165 -8.75 11.05 0.04
N SER A 166 -7.60 11.04 0.72
CA SER A 166 -7.47 10.37 2.00
C SER A 166 -8.27 11.07 3.11
N PRO A 167 -9.15 10.34 3.83
CA PRO A 167 -9.84 10.90 5.00
C PRO A 167 -8.95 10.94 6.25
N TYR A 168 -7.71 10.43 6.16
CA TYR A 168 -6.82 10.28 7.32
C TYR A 168 -5.93 11.50 7.59
N GLY A 169 -6.14 12.58 6.84
CA GLY A 169 -5.43 13.85 6.93
C GLY A 169 -4.85 14.30 5.60
N ASP A 170 -4.81 15.62 5.39
CA ASP A 170 -4.44 16.21 4.11
C ASP A 170 -2.99 15.88 3.67
N GLY A 171 -2.09 15.65 4.62
CA GLY A 171 -0.71 15.23 4.32
C GLY A 171 -0.61 13.97 3.44
N TYR A 172 -1.61 13.08 3.46
CA TYR A 172 -1.64 11.88 2.60
C TYR A 172 -2.03 12.15 1.15
N SER A 173 -2.64 13.30 0.85
CA SER A 173 -3.22 13.57 -0.48
C SER A 173 -2.68 14.83 -1.16
N TYR A 174 -1.96 15.67 -0.42
CA TYR A 174 -1.61 17.04 -0.85
C TYR A 174 -0.14 17.39 -0.58
N THR A 175 0.72 16.40 -0.33
CA THR A 175 2.18 16.57 -0.24
C THR A 175 2.88 15.54 -1.09
N THR A 176 4.11 15.85 -1.53
CA THR A 176 4.94 14.96 -2.35
C THR A 176 6.09 14.39 -1.55
N SER A 177 6.58 13.22 -1.97
CA SER A 177 7.75 12.58 -1.35
C SER A 177 9.02 13.39 -1.57
N ASN A 178 9.14 14.10 -2.70
CA ASN A 178 10.24 15.03 -2.93
C ASN A 178 10.26 16.14 -1.87
N GLU A 179 9.12 16.76 -1.55
CA GLU A 179 9.05 17.79 -0.50
C GLU A 179 9.45 17.23 0.87
N TRP A 180 9.07 15.98 1.19
CA TRP A 180 9.52 15.30 2.42
C TRP A 180 11.03 15.08 2.46
N VAL A 181 11.67 14.81 1.32
CA VAL A 181 13.14 14.68 1.24
C VAL A 181 13.79 16.05 1.33
N GLU A 182 13.33 17.02 0.53
CA GLU A 182 13.88 18.37 0.45
C GLU A 182 13.84 19.10 1.80
N MET A 183 12.79 18.93 2.61
CA MET A 183 12.72 19.58 3.93
C MET A 183 13.85 19.12 4.87
N GLN A 184 14.40 17.91 4.66
CA GLN A 184 15.51 17.40 5.47
C GLN A 184 16.85 18.10 5.15
N ASP A 185 16.96 18.65 3.95
CA ASP A 185 18.14 19.34 3.44
C ASP A 185 17.93 20.86 3.32
N GLY A 186 17.04 21.41 4.15
CA GLY A 186 16.79 22.86 4.25
C GLY A 186 15.77 23.42 3.25
N GLY A 187 15.04 22.54 2.56
CA GLY A 187 13.88 22.90 1.75
C GLY A 187 12.70 23.43 2.55
N GLU A 188 11.62 23.78 1.84
CA GLU A 188 10.38 24.27 2.44
C GLU A 188 9.78 23.22 3.40
N HIS A 189 9.25 23.68 4.54
CA HIS A 189 8.59 22.78 5.49
C HIS A 189 7.32 22.21 4.86
N VAL A 190 7.11 20.88 4.99
CA VAL A 190 6.00 20.17 4.32
C VAL A 190 4.61 20.74 4.63
N GLY A 191 4.43 21.35 5.81
CA GLY A 191 3.19 22.07 6.16
C GLY A 191 2.89 23.29 5.26
N ALA A 192 3.92 24.04 4.85
CA ALA A 192 3.75 25.15 3.92
C ALA A 192 3.51 24.65 2.48
N CYS A 193 4.18 23.56 2.08
CA CYS A 193 3.90 22.89 0.81
C CYS A 193 2.44 22.43 0.72
N LEU A 194 1.93 21.83 1.80
CA LEU A 194 0.54 21.43 1.93
C LEU A 194 -0.42 22.60 1.73
N GLU A 195 -0.22 23.72 2.44
CA GLU A 195 -1.05 24.91 2.30
C GLU A 195 -1.05 25.45 0.86
N ARG A 196 0.11 25.46 0.20
CA ARG A 196 0.25 25.85 -1.21
C ARG A 196 -0.54 24.94 -2.14
N HIS A 197 -0.44 23.62 -1.96
CA HIS A 197 -1.18 22.66 -2.79
C HIS A 197 -2.69 22.74 -2.58
N LEU A 198 -3.16 22.92 -1.35
CA LEU A 198 -4.58 23.14 -1.05
C LEU A 198 -5.09 24.43 -1.71
N ALA A 199 -4.34 25.53 -1.61
CA ALA A 199 -4.70 26.80 -2.25
C ALA A 199 -4.70 26.72 -3.79
N ALA A 200 -3.91 25.80 -4.34
CA ALA A 200 -3.77 25.56 -5.77
C ALA A 200 -4.74 24.49 -6.32
N ASP A 201 -5.57 23.87 -5.47
CA ASP A 201 -6.39 22.70 -5.79
C ASP A 201 -5.59 21.57 -6.46
N GLU A 202 -4.37 21.32 -5.94
CA GLU A 202 -3.45 20.30 -6.43
C GLU A 202 -3.51 19.05 -5.56
N ARG A 203 -3.78 17.90 -6.17
CA ARG A 203 -3.67 16.58 -5.53
C ARG A 203 -2.28 16.00 -5.80
N CYS A 204 -1.64 15.51 -4.75
CA CYS A 204 -0.34 14.87 -4.78
C CYS A 204 -0.47 13.39 -4.39
N ALA A 205 0.66 12.70 -4.24
CA ALA A 205 0.71 11.32 -3.74
C ALA A 205 -0.26 10.38 -4.50
N GLY A 206 -0.89 9.44 -3.79
CA GLY A 206 -1.83 8.50 -4.37
C GLY A 206 -3.08 9.16 -4.96
N ALA A 207 -3.56 10.24 -4.33
CA ALA A 207 -4.74 10.96 -4.78
C ALA A 207 -4.51 11.64 -6.15
N GLY A 208 -3.33 12.23 -6.35
CA GLY A 208 -2.90 12.79 -7.64
C GLY A 208 -2.74 11.71 -8.71
N LEU A 209 -2.23 10.53 -8.35
CA LEU A 209 -2.03 9.44 -9.28
C LEU A 209 -3.38 8.89 -9.75
N ALA A 210 -4.31 8.66 -8.82
CA ALA A 210 -5.67 8.26 -9.14
C ALA A 210 -6.37 9.31 -10.02
N ALA A 211 -6.20 10.60 -9.72
CA ALA A 211 -6.75 11.69 -10.51
C ALA A 211 -6.20 11.70 -11.96
N ALA A 212 -4.89 11.54 -12.14
CA ALA A 212 -4.26 11.46 -13.45
C ALA A 212 -4.78 10.25 -14.26
N GLN A 213 -4.92 9.09 -13.63
CA GLN A 213 -5.45 7.89 -14.30
C GLN A 213 -6.92 8.02 -14.68
N VAL A 214 -7.75 8.61 -13.81
CA VAL A 214 -9.17 8.84 -14.09
C VAL A 214 -9.36 9.84 -15.22
N LEU A 215 -8.53 10.89 -15.27
CA LEU A 215 -8.53 11.83 -16.38
C LEU A 215 -8.20 11.12 -17.71
N ALA A 216 -7.10 10.36 -17.75
CA ALA A 216 -6.70 9.62 -18.94
C ALA A 216 -7.76 8.60 -19.37
N ALA A 217 -8.41 7.92 -18.43
CA ALA A 217 -9.45 6.95 -18.72
C ALA A 217 -10.70 7.61 -19.32
N ARG A 218 -11.11 8.77 -18.79
CA ARG A 218 -12.19 9.59 -19.36
C ARG A 218 -11.87 9.98 -20.80
N ASP A 219 -10.67 10.50 -21.03
CA ASP A 219 -10.26 11.00 -22.35
C ASP A 219 -10.13 9.88 -23.40
N MET A 220 -9.88 8.64 -22.96
CA MET A 220 -9.89 7.43 -23.79
C MET A 220 -11.26 6.77 -23.93
N GLY A 221 -12.32 7.33 -23.35
CA GLY A 221 -13.68 6.77 -23.45
C GLY A 221 -13.90 5.48 -22.63
N VAL A 222 -13.09 5.24 -21.60
CA VAL A 222 -13.30 4.13 -20.65
C VAL A 222 -14.57 4.39 -19.85
N GLU A 223 -15.45 3.39 -19.80
CA GLU A 223 -16.65 3.50 -18.97
C GLU A 223 -16.33 3.16 -17.51
N MET A 224 -16.51 4.13 -16.60
CA MET A 224 -16.24 3.97 -15.17
C MET A 224 -17.54 4.03 -14.37
N ARG A 225 -17.91 2.93 -13.71
CA ARG A 225 -19.14 2.84 -12.90
C ARG A 225 -18.80 2.68 -11.42
N THR A 226 -19.12 3.69 -10.62
CA THR A 226 -19.05 3.63 -9.15
C THR A 226 -20.33 3.03 -8.56
N SER A 227 -20.30 2.61 -7.30
CA SER A 227 -21.41 1.92 -6.63
C SER A 227 -21.93 0.69 -7.41
N ASN A 228 -21.06 0.03 -8.17
CA ASN A 228 -21.35 -1.14 -8.98
C ASN A 228 -20.43 -2.29 -8.58
N ALA A 229 -20.95 -3.22 -7.77
CA ALA A 229 -20.18 -4.36 -7.30
C ALA A 229 -20.23 -5.50 -8.31
N VAL A 230 -19.07 -6.03 -8.70
CA VAL A 230 -19.01 -7.37 -9.30
C VAL A 230 -19.16 -8.40 -8.18
N ILE A 231 -20.16 -9.26 -8.29
CA ILE A 231 -20.54 -10.21 -7.24
C ILE A 231 -20.34 -11.67 -7.63
N ASP A 232 -20.17 -11.94 -8.93
CA ASP A 232 -19.84 -13.28 -9.42
C ASP A 232 -19.11 -13.23 -10.76
N LEU A 233 -18.39 -14.31 -11.05
CA LEU A 233 -17.83 -14.60 -12.38
C LEU A 233 -18.82 -15.48 -13.15
N VAL A 234 -18.94 -15.23 -14.45
CA VAL A 234 -19.67 -16.13 -15.35
C VAL A 234 -18.67 -17.06 -16.01
N VAL A 235 -18.83 -18.37 -15.78
CA VAL A 235 -17.91 -19.42 -16.29
C VAL A 235 -18.64 -20.30 -17.31
N GLU A 236 -18.13 -20.34 -18.53
CA GLU A 236 -18.62 -21.20 -19.61
C GLU A 236 -17.48 -22.11 -20.08
N ALA A 237 -17.70 -23.43 -20.10
CA ALA A 237 -16.68 -24.42 -20.52
C ALA A 237 -15.28 -24.22 -19.86
N ASP A 238 -15.29 -23.94 -18.55
CA ASP A 238 -14.08 -23.71 -17.73
C ASP A 238 -13.30 -22.42 -18.06
N GLU A 239 -13.92 -21.51 -18.81
CA GLU A 239 -13.42 -20.17 -19.13
C GLU A 239 -14.30 -19.08 -18.51
N VAL A 240 -13.69 -18.03 -17.97
CA VAL A 240 -14.40 -16.83 -17.49
C VAL A 240 -14.78 -15.96 -18.68
N THR A 241 -16.08 -15.85 -18.97
CA THR A 241 -16.60 -15.10 -20.12
C THR A 241 -17.27 -13.78 -19.75
N GLY A 242 -17.35 -13.46 -18.46
CA GLY A 242 -17.96 -12.22 -18.00
C GLY A 242 -18.18 -12.18 -16.49
N VAL A 243 -18.96 -11.20 -16.07
CA VAL A 243 -19.25 -10.91 -14.66
C VAL A 243 -20.73 -10.67 -14.40
N VAL A 244 -21.14 -10.84 -13.16
CA VAL A 244 -22.43 -10.35 -12.66
C VAL A 244 -22.19 -9.07 -11.86
N LEU A 245 -22.72 -7.95 -12.35
CA LEU A 245 -22.75 -6.67 -11.64
C LEU A 245 -24.00 -6.58 -10.78
N ARG A 246 -23.89 -5.85 -9.68
CA ARG A 246 -24.99 -5.40 -8.83
C ARG A 246 -24.82 -3.90 -8.57
N ASP A 247 -25.85 -3.13 -8.92
CA ASP A 247 -25.89 -1.70 -8.63
C ASP A 247 -26.29 -1.40 -7.17
N GLU A 248 -26.26 -0.12 -6.80
CA GLU A 248 -26.65 0.36 -5.47
C GLU A 248 -28.10 0.03 -5.09
N GLY A 249 -28.99 -0.07 -6.08
CA GLY A 249 -30.39 -0.47 -5.90
C GLY A 249 -30.60 -1.98 -5.73
N GLY A 250 -29.55 -2.78 -5.92
CA GLY A 250 -29.57 -4.23 -5.80
C GLY A 250 -29.94 -4.97 -7.10
N ALA A 251 -30.16 -4.26 -8.21
CA ALA A 251 -30.45 -4.89 -9.50
C ALA A 251 -29.17 -5.52 -10.06
N THR A 252 -29.31 -6.71 -10.66
CA THR A 252 -28.17 -7.47 -11.20
C THR A 252 -28.16 -7.48 -12.73
N ARG A 253 -26.98 -7.36 -13.33
CA ARG A 253 -26.76 -7.45 -14.78
C ARG A 253 -25.60 -8.36 -15.12
N ARG A 254 -25.71 -9.13 -16.19
CA ARG A 254 -24.63 -9.93 -16.76
C ARG A 254 -23.91 -9.13 -17.83
N VAL A 255 -22.62 -8.90 -17.61
CA VAL A 255 -21.74 -8.22 -18.55
C VAL A 255 -20.77 -9.22 -19.15
N ARG A 256 -20.82 -9.38 -20.46
CA ARG A 256 -19.86 -10.22 -21.20
C ARG A 256 -18.53 -9.48 -21.32
N ALA A 257 -17.43 -10.18 -21.11
CA ALA A 257 -16.09 -9.72 -21.40
C ALA A 257 -15.51 -10.55 -22.57
N ARG A 258 -15.30 -9.94 -23.74
CA ARG A 258 -14.86 -10.70 -24.94
C ARG A 258 -13.42 -11.22 -24.82
N LEU A 259 -12.56 -10.47 -24.15
CA LEU A 259 -11.11 -10.76 -24.03
C LEU A 259 -10.71 -11.21 -22.61
N GLY A 260 -11.41 -10.72 -21.59
CA GLY A 260 -11.20 -11.18 -20.22
C GLY A 260 -11.61 -10.21 -19.12
N VAL A 261 -11.50 -10.72 -17.90
CA VAL A 261 -11.81 -10.03 -16.66
C VAL A 261 -10.54 -9.86 -15.83
N VAL A 262 -10.26 -8.62 -15.39
CA VAL A 262 -9.13 -8.31 -14.50
C VAL A 262 -9.64 -8.05 -13.08
N LEU A 263 -9.28 -8.92 -12.14
CA LEU A 263 -9.57 -8.74 -10.72
C LEU A 263 -8.53 -7.81 -10.08
N ALA A 264 -8.91 -6.57 -9.79
CA ALA A 264 -8.09 -5.53 -9.17
C ALA A 264 -8.78 -4.93 -7.92
N THR A 265 -9.41 -5.79 -7.13
CA THR A 265 -10.30 -5.41 -6.01
C THR A 265 -9.58 -4.99 -4.72
N GLY A 266 -8.24 -5.00 -4.71
CA GLY A 266 -7.44 -4.79 -3.51
C GLY A 266 -7.29 -6.07 -2.68
N GLY A 267 -7.08 -5.90 -1.37
CA GLY A 267 -6.89 -6.98 -0.41
C GLY A 267 -8.15 -7.53 0.27
N TYR A 268 -8.02 -7.90 1.53
CA TYR A 268 -9.06 -8.57 2.32
C TYR A 268 -9.17 -8.08 3.78
N ASP A 269 -8.68 -6.87 4.07
CA ASP A 269 -8.69 -6.22 5.39
C ASP A 269 -10.00 -6.38 6.17
N TRP A 270 -11.14 -6.25 5.48
CA TRP A 270 -12.47 -6.30 6.09
C TRP A 270 -13.11 -7.69 6.05
N LYS A 271 -12.30 -8.73 5.87
CA LYS A 271 -12.70 -10.14 5.98
C LYS A 271 -11.92 -10.82 7.12
N PRO A 272 -12.46 -10.81 8.37
CA PRO A 272 -11.73 -11.32 9.54
C PRO A 272 -11.22 -12.76 9.40
N SER A 273 -11.95 -13.62 8.69
CA SER A 273 -11.51 -14.99 8.43
C SER A 273 -10.25 -15.07 7.56
N PHE A 274 -10.09 -14.15 6.60
CA PHE A 274 -8.88 -14.10 5.75
C PHE A 274 -7.72 -13.42 6.47
N VAL A 275 -7.98 -12.34 7.20
CA VAL A 275 -6.98 -11.70 8.06
C VAL A 275 -6.42 -12.69 9.09
N SER A 276 -7.30 -13.47 9.73
CA SER A 276 -6.86 -14.51 10.67
C SER A 276 -6.08 -15.64 9.97
N ALA A 277 -6.52 -16.09 8.80
CA ALA A 277 -5.90 -17.24 8.12
C ALA A 277 -4.56 -16.90 7.47
N PHE A 278 -4.46 -15.75 6.79
CA PHE A 278 -3.27 -15.38 6.02
C PHE A 278 -2.28 -14.53 6.82
N ASP A 279 -2.76 -13.70 7.76
CA ASP A 279 -1.90 -12.79 8.52
C ASP A 279 -1.71 -13.19 9.98
N ALA A 280 -2.42 -14.22 10.46
CA ALA A 280 -2.39 -14.66 11.86
C ALA A 280 -2.71 -13.53 12.85
N LEU A 281 -3.64 -12.64 12.47
CA LEU A 281 -4.16 -11.56 13.30
C LEU A 281 -5.62 -11.85 13.71
N PRO A 282 -5.88 -12.27 14.95
CA PRO A 282 -7.25 -12.50 15.43
C PRO A 282 -8.10 -11.23 15.45
N VAL A 283 -7.47 -10.08 15.72
CA VAL A 283 -8.09 -8.75 15.74
C VAL A 283 -7.13 -7.77 15.07
N ALA A 284 -7.65 -6.99 14.12
CA ALA A 284 -6.94 -5.89 13.49
C ALA A 284 -7.93 -4.77 13.14
N GLY A 285 -7.49 -3.52 13.30
CA GLY A 285 -8.10 -2.37 12.64
C GLY A 285 -7.64 -2.25 11.19
N SER A 286 -8.24 -1.35 10.42
CA SER A 286 -7.83 -1.09 9.04
C SER A 286 -7.92 0.40 8.71
N MET A 287 -6.99 0.88 7.88
CA MET A 287 -7.09 2.16 7.18
C MET A 287 -7.66 2.03 5.77
N ALA A 288 -7.90 0.83 5.27
CA ALA A 288 -8.51 0.63 3.97
C ALA A 288 -10.03 0.87 4.04
N PRO A 289 -10.69 1.29 2.94
CA PRO A 289 -12.14 1.35 2.90
C PRO A 289 -12.77 -0.03 3.17
N PRO A 290 -13.97 -0.12 3.77
CA PRO A 290 -14.69 -1.38 4.02
C PRO A 290 -14.95 -2.23 2.77
N SER A 291 -14.82 -1.60 1.59
CA SER A 291 -14.83 -2.27 0.30
C SER A 291 -13.61 -3.21 0.12
N VAL A 292 -12.56 -3.17 0.93
CA VAL A 292 -11.43 -4.12 0.80
C VAL A 292 -11.74 -5.41 1.55
N ALA A 293 -12.57 -6.28 0.95
CA ALA A 293 -13.23 -7.40 1.63
C ALA A 293 -12.89 -8.80 1.04
N GLY A 294 -11.92 -8.89 0.14
CA GLY A 294 -11.47 -10.19 -0.40
C GLY A 294 -12.38 -10.82 -1.45
N ASP A 295 -13.19 -10.02 -2.16
CA ASP A 295 -14.16 -10.54 -3.14
C ASP A 295 -13.49 -11.35 -4.25
N HIS A 296 -12.32 -10.91 -4.73
CA HIS A 296 -11.53 -11.62 -5.74
C HIS A 296 -11.22 -13.07 -5.35
N ILE A 297 -10.89 -13.33 -4.07
CA ILE A 297 -10.59 -14.68 -3.57
C ILE A 297 -11.85 -15.54 -3.65
N VAL A 298 -12.99 -15.01 -3.19
CA VAL A 298 -14.26 -15.74 -3.17
C VAL A 298 -14.75 -16.05 -4.60
N MET A 299 -14.65 -15.06 -5.49
CA MET A 299 -15.08 -15.21 -6.87
C MET A 299 -14.19 -16.18 -7.65
N ALA A 300 -12.87 -16.03 -7.58
CA ALA A 300 -11.94 -16.89 -8.31
C ALA A 300 -11.90 -18.33 -7.78
N ALA A 301 -12.22 -18.56 -6.50
CA ALA A 301 -12.36 -19.91 -5.95
C ALA A 301 -13.41 -20.75 -6.70
N LYS A 302 -14.50 -20.13 -7.16
CA LYS A 302 -15.52 -20.80 -7.98
C LYS A 302 -15.03 -21.16 -9.38
N ALA A 303 -13.99 -20.49 -9.87
CA ALA A 303 -13.32 -20.77 -11.13
C ALA A 303 -12.13 -21.75 -10.97
N GLY A 304 -11.90 -22.27 -9.75
CA GLY A 304 -10.86 -23.26 -9.48
C GLY A 304 -9.53 -22.68 -8.98
N ALA A 305 -9.45 -21.38 -8.69
CA ALA A 305 -8.25 -20.78 -8.11
C ALA A 305 -8.17 -21.04 -6.60
N ILE A 306 -6.96 -21.26 -6.08
CA ILE A 306 -6.70 -21.34 -4.64
C ILE A 306 -5.79 -20.17 -4.27
N ALA A 307 -6.26 -19.30 -3.38
CA ALA A 307 -5.43 -18.19 -2.90
C ALA A 307 -4.26 -18.73 -2.05
N VAL A 308 -3.09 -18.12 -2.21
CA VAL A 308 -1.85 -18.55 -1.55
C VAL A 308 -1.21 -17.39 -0.79
N PRO A 309 -0.59 -17.65 0.38
CA PRO A 309 0.26 -16.67 1.05
C PRO A 309 1.63 -16.61 0.36
N ALA A 310 2.23 -15.42 0.32
CA ALA A 310 3.60 -15.21 -0.18
C ALA A 310 4.64 -15.07 0.96
N ARG A 311 4.32 -15.56 2.16
CA ARG A 311 5.20 -15.65 3.35
C ARG A 311 4.56 -16.45 4.49
N ALA A 312 5.30 -16.66 5.57
CA ALA A 312 4.74 -17.22 6.79
C ALA A 312 3.72 -16.25 7.44
N PRO A 313 2.65 -16.76 8.06
CA PRO A 313 1.70 -15.94 8.81
C PRO A 313 2.40 -15.11 9.91
N ALA A 314 1.86 -13.92 10.23
CA ALA A 314 2.40 -12.95 11.19
C ALA A 314 3.69 -12.20 10.78
N GLN A 315 4.18 -12.36 9.54
CA GLN A 315 5.34 -11.62 9.00
C GLN A 315 4.97 -10.50 8.01
N THR A 316 3.71 -10.04 8.01
CA THR A 316 3.27 -8.96 7.11
C THR A 316 3.84 -7.60 7.53
N PRO A 317 4.36 -6.79 6.57
CA PRO A 317 5.43 -5.86 6.80
C PRO A 317 4.92 -4.54 7.37
N ILE A 318 3.59 -4.37 7.44
CA ILE A 318 2.93 -3.12 7.79
C ILE A 318 1.71 -3.49 8.64
N PHE A 319 1.83 -3.45 9.97
CA PHE A 319 0.67 -3.70 10.84
C PHE A 319 0.63 -2.96 12.16
N VAL A 320 1.53 -2.03 12.45
CA VAL A 320 1.49 -1.33 13.74
C VAL A 320 0.99 0.08 13.58
N GLY A 321 0.14 0.46 14.52
CA GLY A 321 -0.53 1.73 14.52
C GLY A 321 -1.22 1.96 15.85
N TYR A 322 -2.27 2.76 15.82
CA TYR A 322 -3.09 3.04 16.99
C TYR A 322 -4.50 3.42 16.57
N LYS A 323 -5.44 3.28 17.50
CA LYS A 323 -6.85 3.64 17.31
C LYS A 323 -7.06 5.13 17.63
N VAL A 324 -7.94 5.79 16.90
CA VAL A 324 -8.40 7.16 17.18
C VAL A 324 -9.84 7.07 17.72
N PRO A 325 -10.07 7.07 19.05
CA PRO A 325 -11.34 6.63 19.63
C PRO A 325 -12.57 7.46 19.25
N THR A 326 -12.40 8.77 19.07
CA THR A 326 -13.49 9.72 18.78
C THR A 326 -13.77 9.87 17.29
N GLU A 327 -13.02 9.18 16.43
CA GLU A 327 -13.10 9.31 14.98
C GLU A 327 -13.70 8.05 14.34
N THR A 328 -14.66 8.27 13.45
CA THR A 328 -15.25 7.21 12.62
C THR A 328 -15.02 7.56 11.16
N ILE A 329 -14.34 6.67 10.43
CA ILE A 329 -14.07 6.82 8.99
C ILE A 329 -14.72 5.65 8.27
N TYR A 330 -15.44 5.94 7.19
CA TYR A 330 -16.25 4.95 6.44
C TYR A 330 -17.26 4.16 7.30
N GLY A 331 -17.77 4.77 8.38
CA GLY A 331 -18.68 4.10 9.32
C GLY A 331 -17.99 3.07 10.23
N GLN A 332 -16.65 3.07 10.30
CA GLN A 332 -15.85 2.15 11.10
C GLN A 332 -14.94 2.88 12.09
N PRO A 333 -14.52 2.22 13.19
CA PRO A 333 -13.53 2.79 14.10
C PRO A 333 -12.26 3.16 13.34
N SER A 334 -11.75 4.36 13.58
CA SER A 334 -10.61 4.88 12.86
C SER A 334 -9.28 4.45 13.47
N TYR A 335 -8.29 4.22 12.60
CA TYR A 335 -6.93 3.85 12.94
C TYR A 335 -5.93 4.72 12.18
N ARG A 336 -4.70 4.79 12.67
CA ARG A 336 -3.55 5.36 11.95
C ARG A 336 -2.40 4.37 11.97
N MET A 337 -1.67 4.30 10.86
CA MET A 337 -0.32 3.72 10.83
C MET A 337 0.57 4.54 11.76
N TRP A 338 1.43 3.85 12.50
CA TRP A 338 2.48 4.53 13.23
C TRP A 338 3.78 4.50 12.42
N LEU A 339 4.27 5.68 12.04
CA LEU A 339 5.64 5.89 11.59
C LEU A 339 6.49 6.21 12.83
N PRO A 340 7.28 5.26 13.35
CA PRO A 340 8.07 5.43 14.55
C PRO A 340 9.38 6.14 14.22
N GLY A 341 9.92 6.88 15.20
CA GLY A 341 11.22 7.53 15.07
C GLY A 341 11.22 9.02 15.43
N ALA A 342 10.05 9.61 15.69
CA ALA A 342 9.96 10.96 16.23
C ALA A 342 10.80 11.10 17.51
N PRO A 343 11.61 12.16 17.67
CA PRO A 343 12.34 12.41 18.92
C PRO A 343 11.39 12.49 20.13
N HIS A 344 11.94 12.27 21.33
CA HIS A 344 11.17 12.24 22.57
C HIS A 344 10.12 11.10 22.66
N SER A 345 10.28 10.00 21.91
CA SER A 345 9.38 8.84 21.93
C SER A 345 10.12 7.50 21.86
N ILE A 346 9.55 6.41 22.40
CA ILE A 346 10.05 5.04 22.29
C ILE A 346 8.91 4.00 22.21
N ALA A 347 9.18 2.82 21.64
CA ALA A 347 8.30 1.64 21.72
C ALA A 347 8.71 0.75 22.90
N VAL A 348 7.76 0.39 23.76
CA VAL A 348 8.01 -0.50 24.91
C VAL A 348 6.95 -1.59 25.01
N ASN A 349 7.34 -2.77 25.50
CA ASN A 349 6.41 -3.89 25.77
C ASN A 349 5.83 -3.83 27.20
N ARG A 350 5.01 -4.82 27.57
CA ARG A 350 4.40 -4.95 28.91
C ARG A 350 5.40 -4.97 30.08
N TYR A 351 6.65 -5.31 29.82
CA TYR A 351 7.72 -5.31 30.81
C TYR A 351 8.43 -3.95 30.96
N GLY A 352 7.94 -2.91 30.27
CA GLY A 352 8.55 -1.60 30.26
C GLY A 352 9.86 -1.54 29.49
N ARG A 353 10.13 -2.51 28.60
CA ARG A 353 11.40 -2.63 27.87
C ARG A 353 11.24 -2.28 26.40
N ARG A 354 12.20 -1.54 25.85
CA ARG A 354 12.38 -1.45 24.40
C ARG A 354 12.72 -2.82 23.83
N PHE A 355 12.31 -3.06 22.60
CA PHE A 355 12.50 -4.35 21.94
C PHE A 355 12.96 -4.25 20.48
N ALA A 356 12.90 -3.06 19.87
CA ALA A 356 13.16 -2.82 18.46
C ALA A 356 13.92 -1.51 18.22
N ASN A 357 14.49 -1.37 17.03
CA ASN A 357 14.82 -0.09 16.45
C ASN A 357 13.51 0.62 16.10
N ASP A 358 13.00 1.36 17.07
CA ASP A 358 11.79 2.19 16.98
C ASP A 358 12.02 3.52 16.25
N GLY A 359 13.05 3.60 15.39
CA GLY A 359 13.16 4.55 14.29
C GLY A 359 12.86 3.92 12.92
N PHE A 360 12.44 2.65 12.89
CA PHE A 360 12.19 1.90 11.67
C PHE A 360 11.02 0.93 11.85
N TYR A 361 9.85 1.28 11.29
CA TYR A 361 8.61 0.53 11.52
C TYR A 361 8.66 -0.95 11.16
N PRO A 362 9.37 -1.42 10.11
CA PRO A 362 9.41 -2.85 9.80
C PRO A 362 10.02 -3.68 10.93
N ASP A 363 10.98 -3.12 11.66
CA ASP A 363 11.60 -3.80 12.80
C ASP A 363 10.61 -3.91 13.97
N VAL A 364 9.89 -2.82 14.27
CA VAL A 364 8.81 -2.85 15.29
C VAL A 364 7.74 -3.86 14.91
N ALA A 365 7.20 -3.78 13.68
CA ALA A 365 6.12 -4.63 13.19
C ALA A 365 6.45 -6.12 13.28
N THR A 366 7.66 -6.50 12.88
CA THR A 366 8.15 -7.88 12.94
C THR A 366 8.29 -8.36 14.40
N LYS A 367 8.86 -7.52 15.27
CA LYS A 367 9.16 -7.90 16.65
C LYS A 367 7.94 -7.96 17.56
N VAL A 368 6.88 -7.18 17.28
CA VAL A 368 5.59 -7.37 17.97
C VAL A 368 4.88 -8.64 17.52
N GLY A 369 5.11 -9.10 16.27
CA GLY A 369 4.54 -10.34 15.72
C GLY A 369 5.22 -11.61 16.21
N ARG A 370 6.47 -11.52 16.70
CA ARG A 370 7.27 -12.67 17.14
C ARG A 370 6.50 -13.52 18.16
N PHE A 371 6.38 -14.82 17.87
CA PHE A 371 5.84 -15.81 18.79
C PHE A 371 6.98 -16.51 19.53
N ASP A 372 6.83 -16.72 20.83
CA ASP A 372 7.72 -17.50 21.66
C ASP A 372 7.03 -18.80 22.11
N GLY A 373 7.66 -19.94 21.79
CA GLY A 373 7.10 -21.26 22.07
C GLY A 373 7.23 -21.70 23.52
N GLN A 374 8.08 -21.07 24.34
CA GLN A 374 8.16 -21.35 25.78
C GLN A 374 7.13 -20.52 26.55
N GLU A 375 6.99 -19.24 26.21
CA GLU A 375 5.94 -18.37 26.77
C GLU A 375 4.55 -18.68 26.22
N GLN A 376 4.45 -19.45 25.12
CA GLN A 376 3.21 -19.69 24.37
C GLN A 376 2.47 -18.38 24.06
N GLY A 377 3.22 -17.38 23.59
CA GLY A 377 2.69 -16.04 23.39
C GLY A 377 3.63 -15.10 22.66
N GLN A 378 3.20 -13.85 22.52
CA GLN A 378 4.00 -12.77 21.94
C GLN A 378 4.71 -12.02 23.08
N PRO A 379 6.05 -12.15 23.25
CA PRO A 379 6.76 -11.57 24.39
C PRO A 379 6.75 -10.04 24.37
N ASN A 380 6.58 -9.44 23.19
CA ASN A 380 6.54 -7.99 23.00
C ASN A 380 5.11 -7.43 22.93
N TRP A 381 4.07 -8.22 23.22
CA TRP A 381 2.67 -7.78 23.14
C TRP A 381 1.94 -7.91 24.49
N PRO A 382 1.07 -6.98 24.89
CA PRO A 382 0.84 -5.65 24.30
C PRO A 382 2.09 -4.77 24.35
N ALA A 383 2.09 -3.73 23.52
CA ALA A 383 3.13 -2.70 23.44
C ALA A 383 2.52 -1.30 23.41
N TRP A 384 3.33 -0.29 23.73
CA TRP A 384 2.94 1.11 23.79
C TRP A 384 4.01 1.99 23.14
N ILE A 385 3.56 3.10 22.58
CA ILE A 385 4.37 4.26 22.24
C ILE A 385 4.41 5.12 23.50
N VAL A 386 5.58 5.32 24.09
CA VAL A 386 5.79 6.18 25.27
C VAL A 386 6.55 7.42 24.84
N PHE A 387 6.05 8.59 25.21
CA PHE A 387 6.64 9.89 24.84
C PHE A 387 6.37 10.95 25.90
N ASP A 388 7.11 12.05 25.83
CA ASP A 388 6.94 13.21 26.71
C ASP A 388 6.19 14.35 26.01
N GLN A 389 5.93 15.44 26.72
CA GLN A 389 5.21 16.59 26.15
C GLN A 389 5.97 17.30 25.02
N ASN A 390 7.31 17.20 24.95
CA ASN A 390 8.06 17.78 23.83
C ASN A 390 7.73 17.10 22.50
N MET A 391 7.42 15.79 22.51
CA MET A 391 7.01 15.07 21.32
C MET A 391 5.75 15.70 20.71
N LEU A 392 4.73 15.94 21.53
CA LEU A 392 3.48 16.57 21.09
C LEU A 392 3.68 18.01 20.66
N ASP A 393 4.43 18.79 21.44
CA ASP A 393 4.63 20.21 21.17
C ASP A 393 5.38 20.45 19.85
N LYS A 394 6.34 19.58 19.50
CA LYS A 394 7.23 19.78 18.35
C LYS A 394 6.86 18.96 17.11
N TYR A 395 6.33 17.75 17.28
CA TYR A 395 6.15 16.78 16.18
C TYR A 395 4.72 16.28 16.07
N GLY A 396 3.95 16.27 17.16
CA GLY A 396 2.57 15.80 17.18
C GLY A 396 2.44 14.28 17.00
N LEU A 397 1.19 13.81 16.96
CA LEU A 397 0.84 12.42 16.67
C LEU A 397 -0.53 12.44 16.01
N MET A 398 -0.61 11.99 14.75
CA MET A 398 -1.82 12.10 13.94
C MET A 398 -3.04 11.51 14.68
N PRO A 399 -4.20 12.20 14.69
CA PRO A 399 -4.55 13.33 13.83
C PRO A 399 -4.12 14.71 14.36
N SER A 400 -3.50 14.79 15.54
CA SER A 400 -3.10 16.08 16.12
C SER A 400 -1.81 16.61 15.51
N TRP A 401 -1.84 17.87 15.10
CA TRP A 401 -0.65 18.60 14.66
C TRP A 401 0.26 18.99 15.84
N PRO A 402 1.53 19.36 15.58
CA PRO A 402 2.42 19.88 16.61
C PRO A 402 1.76 20.97 17.48
N GLY A 403 1.85 20.83 18.80
CA GLY A 403 1.25 21.76 19.77
C GLY A 403 -0.25 21.58 20.01
N GLN A 404 -0.92 20.66 19.32
CA GLN A 404 -2.33 20.34 19.54
C GLN A 404 -2.49 19.16 20.52
N PRO A 405 -3.54 19.17 21.37
CA PRO A 405 -3.82 18.05 22.25
C PRO A 405 -4.23 16.81 21.43
N LEU A 406 -3.96 15.62 21.97
CA LEU A 406 -4.46 14.37 21.39
C LEU A 406 -5.98 14.25 21.59
N PRO A 407 -6.69 13.56 20.66
CA PRO A 407 -8.08 13.17 20.87
C PRO A 407 -8.30 12.46 22.21
N GLU A 408 -9.45 12.71 22.81
CA GLU A 408 -9.82 12.10 24.09
C GLU A 408 -9.75 10.57 24.02
N GLY A 409 -9.16 9.97 25.06
CA GLY A 409 -9.01 8.50 25.18
C GLY A 409 -7.94 7.88 24.29
N MET A 410 -7.24 8.66 23.45
CA MET A 410 -6.16 8.15 22.59
C MET A 410 -4.91 7.78 23.39
N ALA A 411 -4.56 8.57 24.40
CA ALA A 411 -3.40 8.37 25.26
C ALA A 411 -3.80 8.30 26.73
N THR A 412 -3.05 7.51 27.50
CA THR A 412 -3.00 7.62 28.96
C THR A 412 -1.85 8.55 29.33
N SER A 413 -2.07 9.48 30.24
CA SER A 413 -1.06 10.48 30.65
C SER A 413 -0.81 10.43 32.16
N ALA A 414 0.39 10.81 32.60
CA ALA A 414 0.74 10.97 34.01
C ALA A 414 1.92 11.95 34.18
N ASP A 415 2.11 12.48 35.39
CA ASP A 415 3.20 13.44 35.65
C ASP A 415 4.56 12.75 35.90
N THR A 416 4.55 11.43 36.10
CA THR A 416 5.76 10.61 36.29
C THR A 416 5.71 9.34 35.45
N ILE A 417 6.89 8.83 35.08
CA ILE A 417 7.04 7.56 34.36
C ILE A 417 6.47 6.38 35.18
N THR A 418 6.66 6.38 36.49
CA THR A 418 6.14 5.37 37.42
C THR A 418 4.62 5.31 37.34
N GLU A 419 3.96 6.45 37.52
CA GLU A 419 2.51 6.55 37.50
C GLU A 419 1.95 6.22 36.11
N LEU A 420 2.63 6.63 35.04
CA LEU A 420 2.24 6.27 33.67
C LEU A 420 2.20 4.75 33.50
N ALA A 421 3.26 4.07 33.93
CA ALA A 421 3.37 2.62 33.82
C ALA A 421 2.27 1.92 34.63
N GLU A 422 2.01 2.36 35.86
CA GLU A 422 0.95 1.83 36.72
C GLU A 422 -0.43 1.97 36.07
N ARG A 423 -0.74 3.14 35.48
CA ARG A 423 -2.03 3.41 34.83
C ARG A 423 -2.29 2.51 33.61
N VAL A 424 -1.25 2.15 32.87
CA VAL A 424 -1.39 1.26 31.68
C VAL A 424 -1.11 -0.22 31.98
N GLY A 425 -0.82 -0.58 33.23
CA GLY A 425 -0.53 -1.96 33.63
C GLY A 425 0.83 -2.49 33.15
N MET A 426 1.82 -1.59 33.00
CA MET A 426 3.19 -1.90 32.60
C MET A 426 4.12 -1.97 33.82
N ASN A 427 5.22 -2.72 33.72
CA ASN A 427 6.23 -2.76 34.79
C ASN A 427 6.90 -1.37 34.98
N ALA A 428 6.59 -0.70 36.10
CA ALA A 428 7.06 0.66 36.39
C ALA A 428 8.59 0.78 36.46
N ARG A 429 9.25 -0.09 37.23
CA ARG A 429 10.72 -0.09 37.33
C ARG A 429 11.39 -0.34 35.98
N GLY A 430 10.85 -1.26 35.20
CA GLY A 430 11.33 -1.58 33.85
C GLY A 430 11.25 -0.37 32.92
N LEU A 431 10.16 0.40 32.98
CA LEU A 431 10.01 1.61 32.19
C LEU A 431 10.96 2.72 32.64
N GLU A 432 11.10 2.94 33.95
CA GLU A 432 12.06 3.91 34.50
C GLU A 432 13.50 3.62 34.09
N ASP A 433 13.93 2.36 34.22
CA ASP A 433 15.27 1.92 33.82
C ASP A 433 15.47 2.09 32.30
N THR A 434 14.45 1.79 31.50
CA THR A 434 14.46 1.95 30.04
C THR A 434 14.56 3.41 29.61
N VAL A 435 13.75 4.30 30.19
CA VAL A 435 13.79 5.74 29.89
C VAL A 435 15.13 6.33 30.29
N ARG A 436 15.66 5.98 31.47
CA ARG A 436 16.98 6.42 31.93
C ARG A 436 18.09 5.98 30.97
N ARG A 437 18.07 4.71 30.55
CA ARG A 437 19.04 4.16 29.59
C ARG A 437 18.94 4.85 28.24
N PHE A 438 17.73 5.01 27.69
CA PHE A 438 17.53 5.70 26.42
C PHE A 438 18.02 7.16 26.47
N ASN A 439 17.67 7.90 27.52
CA ASN A 439 18.11 9.28 27.68
C ASN A 439 19.64 9.39 27.77
N SER A 440 20.34 8.40 28.34
CA SER A 440 21.80 8.36 28.34
C SER A 440 22.41 8.25 26.94
N PHE A 441 21.74 7.53 26.03
CA PHE A 441 22.15 7.43 24.62
C PHE A 441 21.89 8.73 23.85
N CYS A 442 20.91 9.55 24.26
CA CYS A 442 20.67 10.85 23.64
C CYS A 442 21.84 11.82 23.83
N VAL A 443 22.67 11.65 24.87
CA VAL A 443 23.88 12.47 25.10
C VAL A 443 24.94 12.23 24.02
N THR A 444 25.12 10.97 23.61
CA THR A 444 26.10 10.58 22.58
C THR A 444 25.51 10.52 21.17
N GLY A 445 24.17 10.52 21.07
CA GLY A 445 23.44 10.29 19.82
C GLY A 445 23.49 8.83 19.33
N MET A 446 23.97 7.90 20.16
CA MET A 446 24.21 6.52 19.76
C MET A 446 23.41 5.54 20.62
N ASP A 447 22.36 4.97 20.04
CA ASP A 447 21.57 3.91 20.67
C ASP A 447 22.31 2.57 20.59
N GLU A 448 22.96 2.19 21.68
CA GLU A 448 23.73 0.94 21.77
C GLU A 448 22.84 -0.31 21.82
N ASP A 449 21.55 -0.16 22.12
CA ASP A 449 20.64 -1.32 22.24
C ASP A 449 20.09 -1.75 20.88
N PHE A 450 19.65 -0.79 20.05
CA PHE A 450 18.96 -1.09 18.80
C PHE A 450 19.42 -0.25 17.61
N SER A 451 20.47 0.57 17.77
CA SER A 451 20.99 1.43 16.70
C SER A 451 19.91 2.34 16.09
N ARG A 452 19.01 2.89 16.92
CA ARG A 452 18.01 3.86 16.48
C ARG A 452 18.63 5.04 15.72
N GLY A 453 18.00 5.37 14.59
CA GLY A 453 18.52 6.34 13.65
C GLY A 453 19.62 5.77 12.75
N SER A 454 19.96 4.49 12.76
CA SER A 454 20.92 3.93 11.77
C SER A 454 20.35 3.81 10.35
N VAL A 455 19.02 3.77 10.21
CA VAL A 455 18.33 3.62 8.93
C VAL A 455 18.04 5.00 8.33
N PRO A 456 18.66 5.37 7.20
CA PRO A 456 18.47 6.69 6.59
C PRO A 456 17.02 7.00 6.23
N TRP A 457 16.26 6.00 5.76
CA TRP A 457 14.83 6.17 5.48
C TRP A 457 14.05 6.66 6.72
N GLY A 458 14.31 6.08 7.90
CA GLY A 458 13.64 6.48 9.15
C GLY A 458 13.95 7.91 9.59
N ARG A 459 15.18 8.38 9.31
CA ARG A 459 15.59 9.78 9.55
C ARG A 459 14.78 10.75 8.69
N ILE A 460 14.60 10.44 7.41
CA ILE A 460 13.88 11.32 6.49
C ILE A 460 12.40 11.39 6.85
N MET A 461 11.79 10.27 7.21
CA MET A 461 10.34 10.23 7.42
C MET A 461 9.90 10.83 8.76
N THR A 462 10.75 10.77 9.80
CA THR A 462 10.33 11.15 11.17
C THR A 462 11.41 11.85 12.00
N GLY A 463 12.60 12.07 11.45
CA GLY A 463 13.72 12.66 12.16
C GLY A 463 13.69 14.19 12.16
N ASP A 464 14.36 14.77 13.14
CA ASP A 464 14.66 16.20 13.25
C ASP A 464 16.15 16.42 12.95
N PRO A 465 16.52 16.93 11.76
CA PRO A 465 17.92 17.06 11.34
C PRO A 465 18.72 18.06 12.18
N ARG A 466 18.07 18.83 13.08
CA ARG A 466 18.74 19.77 14.00
C ARG A 466 19.36 19.07 15.20
N LEU A 467 19.04 17.79 15.43
CA LEU A 467 19.53 17.00 16.56
C LEU A 467 20.81 16.21 16.18
N LEU A 468 21.62 15.87 17.18
CA LEU A 468 22.83 15.05 16.99
C LEU A 468 22.52 13.71 16.31
N ASN A 469 21.45 13.05 16.75
CA ASN A 469 20.82 11.96 16.04
C ASN A 469 19.38 12.37 15.73
N PRO A 470 18.97 12.44 14.45
CA PRO A 470 17.66 12.97 14.07
C PRO A 470 16.47 12.26 14.71
N ASN A 471 16.60 10.99 15.11
CA ASN A 471 15.49 10.24 15.70
C ASN A 471 15.53 10.16 17.23
N MET A 472 16.43 10.89 17.89
CA MET A 472 16.68 10.75 19.33
C MET A 472 16.73 12.09 20.06
N ALA A 473 15.86 12.21 21.08
CA ALA A 473 15.93 13.24 22.10
C ALA A 473 15.42 12.68 23.43
N PRO A 474 15.90 13.19 24.60
CA PRO A 474 15.52 12.66 25.90
C PRO A 474 14.02 12.74 26.18
N ILE A 475 13.46 11.73 26.86
CA ILE A 475 12.07 11.73 27.37
C ILE A 475 12.13 12.25 28.81
N GLU A 476 11.79 13.52 29.03
CA GLU A 476 12.01 14.17 30.33
C GLU A 476 10.98 15.24 30.72
N LYS A 477 10.18 15.76 29.79
CA LYS A 477 9.20 16.82 30.06
C LYS A 477 7.80 16.24 30.33
N PRO A 478 7.31 16.25 31.58
CA PRO A 478 5.95 15.83 31.88
C PRO A 478 4.90 16.80 31.28
N PRO A 479 3.64 16.36 31.11
CA PRO A 479 3.17 15.00 31.34
C PRO A 479 3.80 13.99 30.37
N PHE A 480 3.93 12.76 30.82
CA PHE A 480 4.33 11.62 30.00
C PHE A 480 3.08 10.91 29.49
N HIS A 481 3.16 10.37 28.29
CA HIS A 481 2.05 9.77 27.58
C HIS A 481 2.37 8.35 27.12
N ALA A 482 1.35 7.50 27.12
CA ALA A 482 1.38 6.17 26.55
C ALA A 482 0.18 5.97 25.61
N VAL A 483 0.47 5.65 24.34
CA VAL A 483 -0.52 5.24 23.35
C VAL A 483 -0.33 3.75 23.09
N LYS A 484 -1.37 2.95 23.26
CA LYS A 484 -1.30 1.51 23.00
C LYS A 484 -1.11 1.26 21.51
N ILE A 485 -0.13 0.43 21.17
CA ILE A 485 0.07 -0.05 19.81
C ILE A 485 -1.05 -1.04 19.48
N GLU A 486 -1.69 -0.83 18.35
CA GLU A 486 -2.72 -1.70 17.79
C GLU A 486 -2.25 -2.35 16.48
N ARG A 487 -2.89 -3.46 16.13
CA ARG A 487 -2.71 -4.09 14.81
C ARG A 487 -3.56 -3.35 13.78
N VAL A 488 -2.95 -2.83 12.72
CA VAL A 488 -3.59 -1.96 11.73
C VAL A 488 -3.22 -2.41 10.32
N THR A 489 -4.18 -2.93 9.56
CA THR A 489 -4.00 -3.29 8.14
C THR A 489 -4.20 -2.05 7.25
N MET A 490 -3.66 -2.08 6.03
CA MET A 490 -3.67 -0.92 5.12
C MET A 490 -4.05 -1.27 3.67
N GLY A 491 -4.74 -2.39 3.44
CA GLY A 491 -5.13 -2.81 2.09
C GLY A 491 -3.98 -3.38 1.27
N VAL A 492 -2.84 -3.71 1.90
CA VAL A 492 -1.61 -4.21 1.27
C VAL A 492 -1.25 -5.62 1.79
N PRO A 493 -2.11 -6.64 1.57
CA PRO A 493 -1.77 -8.01 1.93
C PRO A 493 -0.74 -8.61 0.95
N THR A 494 -0.04 -9.64 1.41
CA THR A 494 0.81 -10.50 0.54
C THR A 494 0.08 -11.69 -0.05
N ALA A 495 -0.97 -12.16 0.62
CA ALA A 495 -1.74 -13.29 0.13
C ALA A 495 -2.71 -12.83 -0.95
N GLY A 496 -3.02 -13.72 -1.88
CA GLY A 496 -3.93 -13.42 -2.99
C GLY A 496 -3.97 -14.56 -3.99
N LEU A 497 -4.46 -14.25 -5.18
CA LEU A 497 -4.53 -15.23 -6.27
C LEU A 497 -3.13 -15.49 -6.85
N PRO A 498 -2.72 -16.75 -7.04
CA PRO A 498 -1.54 -17.05 -7.83
C PRO A 498 -1.80 -16.61 -9.27
N ILE A 499 -0.85 -15.86 -9.83
CA ILE A 499 -0.85 -15.44 -11.24
C ILE A 499 0.40 -15.93 -11.92
N ASP A 500 0.46 -16.09 -13.23
CA ASP A 500 1.73 -16.25 -13.96
C ASP A 500 2.41 -14.90 -14.27
N THR A 501 3.41 -14.92 -15.15
CA THR A 501 4.18 -13.73 -15.55
C THR A 501 3.39 -12.75 -16.42
N ASP A 502 2.23 -13.14 -16.96
CA ASP A 502 1.35 -12.27 -17.75
C ASP A 502 0.13 -11.77 -16.94
N GLY A 503 0.04 -12.15 -15.66
CA GLY A 503 -1.07 -11.77 -14.78
C GLY A 503 -2.30 -12.68 -14.89
N ARG A 504 -2.22 -13.82 -15.59
CA ARG A 504 -3.33 -14.79 -15.67
C ARG A 504 -3.46 -15.54 -14.36
N VAL A 505 -4.67 -15.67 -13.84
CA VAL A 505 -4.93 -16.40 -12.59
C VAL A 505 -4.72 -17.89 -12.80
N LEU A 506 -4.05 -18.55 -11.85
CA LEU A 506 -3.79 -19.98 -11.87
C LEU A 506 -4.84 -20.75 -11.07
N ASN A 507 -5.23 -21.92 -11.58
CA ASN A 507 -6.08 -22.86 -10.87
C ASN A 507 -5.28 -23.73 -9.88
N ALA A 508 -5.94 -24.68 -9.22
CA ALA A 508 -5.33 -25.60 -8.27
C ALA A 508 -4.26 -26.55 -8.86
N ASP A 509 -4.22 -26.71 -10.19
CA ASP A 509 -3.23 -27.51 -10.93
C ASP A 509 -2.15 -26.63 -11.57
N ASP A 510 -2.00 -25.38 -11.10
CA ASP A 510 -1.08 -24.36 -11.61
C ASP A 510 -1.26 -24.03 -13.11
N GLN A 511 -2.46 -24.28 -13.67
CA GLN A 511 -2.81 -23.92 -15.05
C GLN A 511 -3.56 -22.60 -15.12
N PRO A 512 -3.31 -21.74 -16.13
CA PRO A 512 -4.08 -20.52 -16.34
C PRO A 512 -5.57 -20.80 -16.51
N ILE A 513 -6.41 -20.04 -15.79
CA ILE A 513 -7.86 -20.01 -15.98
C ILE A 513 -8.15 -19.09 -17.17
N GLY A 514 -8.80 -19.63 -18.20
CA GLY A 514 -9.15 -18.87 -19.40
C GLY A 514 -9.95 -17.61 -19.06
N GLY A 515 -9.60 -16.48 -19.67
CA GLY A 515 -10.31 -15.21 -19.50
C GLY A 515 -10.16 -14.52 -18.14
N LEU A 516 -9.37 -15.05 -17.20
CA LEU A 516 -9.26 -14.51 -15.84
C LEU A 516 -7.84 -14.02 -15.51
N TYR A 517 -7.76 -12.78 -15.05
CA TYR A 517 -6.52 -12.09 -14.69
C TYR A 517 -6.64 -11.45 -13.30
N ALA A 518 -5.51 -11.18 -12.65
CA ALA A 518 -5.48 -10.42 -11.41
C ALA A 518 -4.29 -9.46 -11.38
N ALA A 519 -4.48 -8.31 -10.73
CA ALA A 519 -3.46 -7.26 -10.63
C ALA A 519 -3.40 -6.65 -9.22
N GLY A 520 -2.23 -6.12 -8.87
CA GLY A 520 -1.98 -5.48 -7.58
C GLY A 520 -2.21 -6.42 -6.39
N ASN A 521 -2.90 -5.92 -5.38
CA ASN A 521 -3.10 -6.66 -4.12
C ASN A 521 -4.14 -7.80 -4.22
N SER A 522 -4.80 -7.96 -5.37
CA SER A 522 -5.59 -9.17 -5.64
C SER A 522 -4.71 -10.39 -5.91
N ALA A 523 -3.45 -10.18 -6.31
CA ALA A 523 -2.50 -11.23 -6.66
C ALA A 523 -1.48 -11.44 -5.53
N ALA A 524 -1.18 -12.72 -5.24
CA ALA A 524 -0.17 -13.09 -4.26
C ALA A 524 1.21 -12.56 -4.66
N TRP A 525 2.03 -12.11 -3.69
CA TRP A 525 3.35 -11.52 -3.93
C TRP A 525 4.43 -12.57 -4.26
N LEU A 526 4.18 -13.43 -5.24
CA LEU A 526 5.16 -14.43 -5.67
C LEU A 526 6.31 -13.84 -6.51
N ASP A 527 6.24 -12.54 -6.80
CA ASP A 527 7.24 -11.74 -7.52
C ASP A 527 8.17 -10.97 -6.59
N ILE A 528 7.73 -10.66 -5.38
CA ILE A 528 8.52 -9.90 -4.38
C ILE A 528 8.88 -10.77 -3.20
N GLY A 529 7.98 -11.65 -2.78
CA GLY A 529 8.09 -12.51 -1.60
C GLY A 529 7.66 -11.81 -0.31
N GLY A 530 8.29 -12.20 0.80
CA GLY A 530 7.82 -11.86 2.15
C GLY A 530 8.25 -10.51 2.72
N GLY A 531 9.24 -9.85 2.12
CA GLY A 531 9.77 -8.55 2.54
C GLY A 531 8.97 -7.38 1.97
N TYR A 532 9.40 -6.16 2.28
CA TYR A 532 8.75 -4.96 1.80
C TYR A 532 9.69 -3.78 1.65
N ASN A 533 9.39 -2.97 0.64
CA ASN A 533 9.89 -1.62 0.43
C ASN A 533 8.69 -0.78 -0.06
N SER A 534 8.66 0.51 0.28
CA SER A 534 7.59 1.38 -0.20
C SER A 534 7.49 1.36 -1.73
N GLY A 535 6.31 1.62 -2.26
CA GLY A 535 6.04 1.72 -3.69
C GLY A 535 5.95 0.40 -4.45
N ILE A 536 6.41 -0.72 -3.90
CA ILE A 536 6.32 -2.03 -4.55
C ILE A 536 4.86 -2.42 -4.83
N ALA A 537 3.95 -2.24 -3.87
CA ALA A 537 2.55 -2.62 -4.05
C ALA A 537 1.88 -1.86 -5.21
N ASN A 538 2.19 -0.57 -5.34
CA ASN A 538 1.72 0.25 -6.46
C ASN A 538 2.33 -0.21 -7.79
N THR A 539 3.65 -0.45 -7.81
CA THR A 539 4.33 -1.02 -8.99
C THR A 539 3.66 -2.32 -9.46
N ARG A 540 3.35 -3.24 -8.54
CA ARG A 540 2.65 -4.50 -8.88
C ARG A 540 1.27 -4.24 -9.48
N GLY A 541 0.56 -3.24 -8.97
CA GLY A 541 -0.69 -2.76 -9.56
C GLY A 541 -0.47 -2.38 -11.03
N MET A 542 0.42 -1.42 -11.27
CA MET A 542 0.70 -0.92 -12.62
C MET A 542 1.16 -2.02 -13.56
N LEU A 543 2.15 -2.82 -13.13
CA LEU A 543 2.76 -3.88 -13.90
C LEU A 543 1.74 -4.93 -14.34
N TYR A 544 1.04 -5.56 -13.39
CA TYR A 544 0.16 -6.67 -13.74
C TYR A 544 -1.13 -6.20 -14.41
N GLY A 545 -1.57 -4.96 -14.17
CA GLY A 545 -2.63 -4.34 -14.97
C GLY A 545 -2.21 -4.18 -16.44
N TYR A 546 -1.01 -3.64 -16.66
CA TYR A 546 -0.41 -3.48 -17.99
C TYR A 546 -0.25 -4.83 -18.71
N LEU A 547 0.37 -5.83 -18.06
CA LEU A 547 0.63 -7.13 -18.66
C LEU A 547 -0.65 -7.91 -18.97
N ALA A 548 -1.63 -7.90 -18.07
CA ALA A 548 -2.93 -8.54 -18.32
C ALA A 548 -3.60 -7.93 -19.56
N ALA A 549 -3.60 -6.60 -19.67
CA ALA A 549 -4.16 -5.92 -20.83
C ALA A 549 -3.39 -6.24 -22.12
N LEU A 550 -2.06 -6.27 -22.09
CA LEU A 550 -1.25 -6.69 -23.24
C LEU A 550 -1.55 -8.12 -23.68
N HIS A 551 -1.70 -9.06 -22.73
CA HIS A 551 -2.03 -10.44 -23.07
C HIS A 551 -3.43 -10.54 -23.70
N MET A 552 -4.45 -9.92 -23.06
CA MET A 552 -5.83 -9.90 -23.57
C MET A 552 -5.94 -9.31 -24.97
N THR A 553 -5.28 -8.18 -25.20
CA THR A 553 -5.38 -7.43 -26.46
C THR A 553 -4.30 -7.79 -27.47
N GLY A 554 -3.27 -8.56 -27.08
CA GLY A 554 -2.23 -9.09 -27.97
C GLY A 554 -2.73 -10.26 -28.83
N GLN A 555 -3.86 -10.87 -28.45
CA GLN A 555 -4.59 -11.83 -29.25
C GLN A 555 -5.41 -11.17 -30.38
N HIS A 556 -5.48 -9.83 -30.41
CA HIS A 556 -6.14 -9.03 -31.44
C HIS A 556 -5.12 -8.06 -32.08
N ALA A 557 -5.01 -8.07 -33.41
CA ALA A 557 -4.08 -7.18 -34.11
C ALA A 557 -4.36 -5.72 -33.76
N ALA A 558 -3.34 -4.99 -33.29
CA ALA A 558 -3.45 -3.56 -33.02
C ALA A 558 -3.81 -2.82 -34.32
N PRO A 559 -4.71 -1.83 -34.29
CA PRO A 559 -4.85 -0.90 -35.41
C PRO A 559 -3.53 -0.14 -35.61
N PRO A 560 -3.15 0.17 -36.86
CA PRO A 560 -1.93 0.93 -37.14
C PRO A 560 -1.99 2.32 -36.48
N PRO A 561 -0.83 2.87 -36.05
CA PRO A 561 -0.79 4.18 -35.41
C PRO A 561 -1.38 5.26 -36.33
N GLN A 562 -2.21 6.14 -35.78
CA GLN A 562 -2.64 7.33 -36.50
C GLN A 562 -1.43 8.26 -36.69
N PRO A 563 -1.24 8.85 -37.89
CA PRO A 563 -0.16 9.80 -38.12
C PRO A 563 -0.36 11.03 -37.24
N ALA A 564 0.72 11.48 -36.60
CA ALA A 564 0.76 12.74 -35.89
C ALA A 564 0.37 13.87 -36.85
N GLU A 565 -0.60 14.69 -36.46
CA GLU A 565 -0.90 15.94 -37.17
C GLU A 565 0.35 16.84 -37.10
N ALA A 566 0.79 17.32 -38.26
CA ALA A 566 2.01 18.09 -38.48
C ALA A 566 1.82 19.58 -38.20
#